data_AF-A0A383XRH7-F1
#
_entry.id   AF-A0A383XRH7-F1
#
_cell.length_a   1.000
_cell.length_b   1.000
_cell.length_c   1.000
_cell.angle_alpha   90.00
_cell.angle_beta   90.00
_cell.angle_gamma   90.00
#
_symmetry.space_group_name_H-M   'P 1'
#
loop_
_entity.id
_entity.type
_entity.pdbx_description
1 polymer ?
#
loop_
_entity_poly.entity_id
_entity_poly.type
_entity_poly.pdbx_seq_one_letter_code
_entity_poly.pdbx_strand_id
1 'polypeptide(L)'
;MTLRDRLEAALAAGQDSALLRFTLGDLLAKSGELEAAIEHLQQAVVLDPNYSAAWALLGRSQIKANRPDAARDTLTRGLAVAREQGDRQAERSMGVFLKRLAPDSATP
;
A
#
# COMPACT_ATOMS: atom_id res chain seq x y z
N MET A 1 -20.73 12.17 10.77
CA MET A 1 -19.25 12.25 10.71
C MET A 1 -18.72 10.85 10.47
N THR A 2 -18.26 10.55 9.25
CA THR A 2 -17.66 9.25 8.92
C THR A 2 -16.18 9.24 9.34
N LEU A 3 -15.56 8.07 9.39
CA LEU A 3 -14.13 7.98 9.72
C LEU A 3 -13.27 8.72 8.69
N ARG A 4 -13.65 8.66 7.41
CA ARG A 4 -13.02 9.41 6.31
C ARG A 4 -13.01 10.92 6.57
N ASP A 5 -14.18 11.48 6.88
CA ASP A 5 -14.35 12.93 7.14
C ASP A 5 -13.45 13.42 8.29
N ARG A 6 -13.28 12.61 9.35
CA ARG A 6 -12.36 12.92 10.46
C ARG A 6 -10.89 12.90 10.04
N LEU A 7 -10.49 11.97 9.19
CA LEU A 7 -9.11 11.88 8.70
C LEU A 7 -8.78 13.03 7.75
N GLU A 8 -9.72 13.41 6.87
CA GLU A 8 -9.58 14.56 5.97
C GLU A 8 -9.48 15.88 6.77
N ALA A 9 -10.31 16.04 7.80
CA ALA A 9 -10.22 17.21 8.69
C ALA A 9 -8.88 17.28 9.45
N ALA A 10 -8.37 16.14 9.93
CA ALA A 10 -7.06 16.07 10.58
C ALA A 10 -5.92 16.38 9.61
N LEU A 11 -5.99 15.89 8.37
CA LEU A 11 -5.06 16.23 7.31
C LEU A 11 -5.08 17.74 7.02
N ALA A 12 -6.26 18.34 6.90
CA ALA A 12 -6.44 19.77 6.69
C ALA A 12 -5.96 20.62 7.88
N ALA A 13 -6.04 20.08 9.10
CA ALA A 13 -5.48 20.68 10.31
C ALA A 13 -3.94 20.55 10.41
N GLY A 14 -3.29 19.98 9.39
CA GLY A 14 -1.83 19.84 9.33
C GLY A 14 -1.28 18.58 9.99
N GLN A 15 -2.13 17.65 10.43
CA GLN A 15 -1.71 16.34 10.94
C GLN A 15 -1.42 15.39 9.78
N ASP A 16 -0.41 15.73 8.99
CA ASP A 16 0.02 14.91 7.87
C ASP A 16 1.03 13.85 8.32
N SER A 17 0.55 12.61 8.47
CA SER A 17 1.36 11.48 8.92
C SER A 17 1.15 10.27 8.03
N ALA A 18 2.20 9.43 7.90
CA ALA A 18 2.13 8.19 7.13
C ALA A 18 0.96 7.28 7.57
N LEU A 19 0.73 7.17 8.89
CA LEU A 19 -0.39 6.41 9.45
C LEU A 19 -1.76 6.96 9.03
N LEU A 20 -1.91 8.30 9.00
CA LEU A 20 -3.16 8.95 8.61
C LEU A 20 -3.44 8.72 7.13
N ARG A 21 -2.43 8.96 6.27
CA ARG A 21 -2.53 8.71 4.82
C ARG A 21 -2.79 7.24 4.51
N PHE A 22 -2.15 6.32 5.24
CA PHE A 22 -2.41 4.89 5.17
C PHE A 22 -3.86 4.54 5.50
N THR A 23 -4.37 5.06 6.61
CA THR A 23 -5.75 4.77 7.06
C THR A 23 -6.76 5.30 6.06
N LEU A 24 -6.54 6.51 5.53
CA LEU A 24 -7.38 7.10 4.49
C LEU A 24 -7.33 6.25 3.20
N GLY A 25 -6.14 5.83 2.79
CA GLY A 25 -5.95 4.93 1.66
C GLY A 25 -6.63 3.56 1.81
N ASP A 26 -6.58 2.95 2.99
CA ASP A 26 -7.31 1.69 3.26
C ASP A 26 -8.81 1.85 3.13
N LEU A 27 -9.35 2.96 3.66
CA LEU A 27 -10.78 3.26 3.56
C LEU A 27 -11.20 3.47 2.10
N LEU A 28 -10.45 4.24 1.34
CA LEU A 28 -10.72 4.47 -0.09
C LEU A 28 -10.63 3.17 -0.90
N ALA A 29 -9.63 2.33 -0.60
CA ALA A 29 -9.49 1.03 -1.24
C ALA A 29 -10.66 0.08 -0.94
N LYS A 30 -11.25 0.17 0.26
CA LYS A 30 -12.47 -0.57 0.65
C LYS A 30 -13.72 0.00 -0.02
N SER A 31 -13.78 1.31 -0.24
CA SER A 31 -14.85 1.98 -0.97
C SER A 31 -14.79 1.78 -2.49
N GLY A 32 -13.74 1.13 -3.01
CA GLY A 32 -13.53 0.93 -4.45
C GLY A 32 -12.86 2.10 -5.17
N GLU A 33 -12.53 3.17 -4.45
CA GLU A 33 -11.80 4.35 -4.94
C GLU A 33 -10.30 4.03 -4.99
N LEU A 34 -9.92 3.08 -5.85
CA LEU A 34 -8.57 2.52 -5.90
C LEU A 34 -7.50 3.54 -6.32
N GLU A 35 -7.83 4.45 -7.24
CA GLU A 35 -6.88 5.48 -7.68
C GLU A 35 -6.55 6.46 -6.55
N ALA A 36 -7.57 7.01 -5.89
CA ALA A 36 -7.38 7.88 -4.72
C ALA A 36 -6.63 7.14 -3.59
N ALA A 37 -6.98 5.87 -3.35
CA ALA A 37 -6.26 5.05 -2.38
C ALA A 37 -4.76 4.95 -2.70
N ILE A 38 -4.41 4.72 -3.97
CA ILE A 38 -3.02 4.63 -4.43
C ILE A 38 -2.28 5.94 -4.17
N GLU A 39 -2.89 7.09 -4.46
CA GLU A 39 -2.26 8.40 -4.22
C GLU A 39 -1.96 8.62 -2.73
N HIS A 40 -2.92 8.39 -1.84
CA HIS A 40 -2.69 8.52 -0.41
C HIS A 40 -1.66 7.52 0.12
N LEU A 41 -1.66 6.28 -0.37
CA LEU A 41 -0.70 5.26 0.06
C LEU A 41 0.72 5.53 -0.45
N GLN A 42 0.88 6.06 -1.67
CA GLN A 42 2.18 6.52 -2.18
C GLN A 42 2.76 7.59 -1.27
N GLN A 43 1.92 8.54 -0.91
CA GLN A 43 2.31 9.58 0.01
C GLN A 43 2.64 9.07 1.41
N ALA A 44 1.94 8.03 1.89
CA ALA A 44 2.26 7.39 3.16
C ALA A 44 3.67 6.77 3.15
N VAL A 45 4.07 6.10 2.07
CA VAL A 45 5.43 5.52 1.94
C VAL A 45 6.51 6.58 1.66
N VAL A 46 6.14 7.76 1.16
CA VAL A 46 7.06 8.90 1.05
C VAL A 46 7.31 9.52 2.43
N LEU A 47 6.27 9.65 3.25
CA LEU A 47 6.38 10.17 4.62
C LEU A 47 7.12 9.21 5.55
N ASP A 48 6.84 7.91 5.45
CA ASP A 48 7.54 6.88 6.19
C ASP A 48 7.91 5.71 5.26
N PRO A 49 9.13 5.73 4.69
CA PRO A 49 9.59 4.66 3.81
C PRO A 49 9.73 3.32 4.53
N ASN A 50 9.84 3.33 5.87
CA ASN A 50 9.95 2.12 6.67
C ASN A 50 8.58 1.46 6.93
N TYR A 51 7.48 2.08 6.49
CA TYR A 51 6.14 1.60 6.79
C TYR A 51 5.72 0.43 5.89
N SER A 52 6.20 -0.77 6.23
CA SER A 52 5.99 -2.03 5.50
C SER A 52 4.52 -2.33 5.20
N ALA A 53 3.59 -1.97 6.11
CA ALA A 53 2.16 -2.15 5.90
C ALA A 53 1.59 -1.26 4.78
N ALA A 54 2.09 -0.02 4.65
CA ALA A 54 1.67 0.89 3.59
C ALA A 54 2.11 0.39 2.22
N TRP A 55 3.34 -0.14 2.11
CA TRP A 55 3.81 -0.78 0.88
C TRP A 55 2.95 -1.97 0.45
N ALA A 56 2.61 -2.85 1.39
CA ALA A 56 1.77 -4.02 1.11
C ALA A 56 0.36 -3.61 0.63
N LEU A 57 -0.21 -2.58 1.26
CA LEU A 57 -1.54 -2.08 0.90
C LEU A 57 -1.51 -1.34 -0.45
N LEU A 58 -0.47 -0.54 -0.73
CA LEU A 58 -0.29 0.14 -2.01
C LEU A 58 -0.22 -0.87 -3.16
N GLY A 59 0.62 -1.89 -3.02
CA GLY A 59 0.73 -2.97 -4.01
C GLY A 59 -0.60 -3.70 -4.22
N ARG A 60 -1.33 -4.00 -3.14
CA ARG A 60 -2.66 -4.62 -3.24
C ARG A 60 -3.66 -3.72 -3.98
N SER A 61 -3.65 -2.42 -3.70
CA SER A 61 -4.52 -1.44 -4.36
C SER A 61 -4.18 -1.31 -5.85
N GLN A 62 -2.90 -1.30 -6.21
CA GLN A 62 -2.45 -1.31 -7.61
C GLN A 62 -2.87 -2.58 -8.37
N ILE A 63 -2.78 -3.76 -7.74
CA ILE A 63 -3.28 -5.01 -8.33
C ILE A 63 -4.78 -4.89 -8.62
N LYS A 64 -5.56 -4.44 -7.64
CA LYS A 64 -7.01 -4.23 -7.81
C LYS A 64 -7.32 -3.19 -8.87
N ALA A 65 -6.48 -2.16 -9.02
CA ALA A 65 -6.60 -1.12 -10.04
C ALA A 65 -6.14 -1.59 -11.42
N ASN A 66 -5.87 -2.89 -11.61
CA ASN A 66 -5.38 -3.48 -12.85
C ASN A 66 -4.04 -2.87 -13.32
N ARG A 67 -3.16 -2.53 -12.36
CA ARG A 67 -1.80 -2.01 -12.58
C ARG A 67 -0.74 -2.98 -12.05
N PRO A 68 -0.61 -4.19 -12.64
CA PRO A 68 0.29 -5.23 -12.15
C PRO A 68 1.77 -4.82 -12.21
N ASP A 69 2.20 -4.07 -13.23
CA ASP A 69 3.59 -3.62 -13.37
C ASP A 69 4.02 -2.70 -12.22
N ALA A 70 3.20 -1.69 -11.91
CA ALA A 70 3.44 -0.78 -10.79
C ALA A 70 3.38 -1.52 -9.44
N ALA A 71 2.45 -2.48 -9.31
CA ALA A 71 2.37 -3.32 -8.12
C ALA A 71 3.63 -4.16 -7.91
N ARG A 72 4.22 -4.71 -8.99
CA ARG A 72 5.47 -5.48 -8.88
C ARG A 72 6.61 -4.63 -8.33
N ASP A 73 6.83 -3.43 -8.88
CA ASP A 73 7.90 -2.54 -8.40
C ASP A 73 7.67 -2.15 -6.93
N THR A 74 6.45 -1.73 -6.60
CA THR A 74 6.05 -1.33 -5.24
C THR A 74 6.24 -2.44 -4.23
N LEU A 75 5.73 -3.65 -4.53
CA LEU A 75 5.84 -4.80 -3.63
C LEU A 75 7.29 -5.27 -3.51
N THR A 76 8.11 -5.13 -4.55
CA THR A 76 9.54 -5.49 -4.48
C THR A 76 10.29 -4.57 -3.52
N ARG A 77 10.04 -3.25 -3.58
CA ARG A 77 10.62 -2.29 -2.63
C ARG A 77 10.10 -2.53 -1.21
N GLY A 78 8.78 -2.69 -1.07
CA GLY A 78 8.15 -2.97 0.22
C GLY A 78 8.65 -4.25 0.88
N LEU A 79 8.94 -5.29 0.09
CA LEU A 79 9.49 -6.54 0.59
C LEU A 79 10.89 -6.35 1.18
N ALA A 80 11.74 -5.53 0.54
CA ALA A 80 13.04 -5.19 1.07
C ALA A 80 12.91 -4.44 2.40
N VAL A 81 12.03 -3.44 2.47
CA VAL A 81 11.74 -2.70 3.70
C VAL A 81 11.23 -3.63 4.80
N ALA A 82 10.27 -4.50 4.51
CA ALA A 82 9.74 -5.45 5.49
C ALA A 82 10.80 -6.41 6.03
N ARG A 83 11.75 -6.83 5.19
CA ARG A 83 12.91 -7.63 5.62
C ARG A 83 13.82 -6.85 6.55
N GLU A 84 14.13 -5.61 6.21
CA GLU A 84 14.97 -4.74 7.02
C GLU A 84 14.33 -4.43 8.38
N GLN A 85 13.01 -4.23 8.40
CA GLN A 85 12.25 -4.01 9.64
C GLN A 85 11.97 -5.30 10.43
N GLY A 86 12.26 -6.47 9.87
CA GLY A 86 11.91 -7.76 10.47
C GLY A 86 10.40 -8.06 10.50
N ASP A 87 9.60 -7.34 9.71
CA ASP A 87 8.16 -7.52 9.60
C ASP A 87 7.83 -8.73 8.71
N ARG A 88 7.88 -9.91 9.33
CA ARG A 88 7.59 -11.20 8.67
C ARG A 88 6.16 -11.27 8.12
N GLN A 89 5.20 -10.52 8.65
CA GLN A 89 3.82 -10.56 8.16
C GLN A 89 3.70 -9.79 6.85
N ALA A 90 4.25 -8.58 6.80
CA ALA A 90 4.30 -7.76 5.61
C ALA A 90 5.14 -8.45 4.52
N GLU A 91 6.29 -9.03 4.89
CA GLU A 91 7.14 -9.80 3.97
C GLU A 91 6.37 -10.92 3.27
N ARG A 92 5.71 -11.80 4.04
CA ARG A 92 4.93 -12.90 3.47
C ARG A 92 3.80 -12.42 2.57
N SER A 93 3.06 -11.40 3.01
CA SER A 93 1.92 -10.86 2.25
C SER A 93 2.37 -10.33 0.89
N MET A 94 3.46 -9.55 0.87
CA MET A 94 4.03 -9.00 -0.36
C MET A 94 4.62 -10.09 -1.26
N GLY A 95 5.30 -11.09 -0.69
CA GLY A 95 5.80 -12.24 -1.44
C GLY A 95 4.68 -13.03 -2.14
N VAL A 96 3.54 -13.23 -1.49
CA VAL A 96 2.36 -13.87 -2.10
C VAL A 96 1.82 -13.04 -3.26
N PHE A 97 1.73 -11.72 -3.10
CA PHE A 97 1.27 -10.84 -4.17
C PHE A 97 2.23 -10.82 -5.37
N LEU A 98 3.54 -10.74 -5.13
CA LEU A 98 4.54 -10.82 -6.19
C LEU A 98 4.47 -12.15 -6.94
N LYS A 99 4.30 -13.26 -6.23
CA LYS A 99 4.17 -14.59 -6.85
C LYS A 99 2.93 -14.69 -7.73
N ARG A 100 1.82 -14.04 -7.35
CA ARG A 100 0.60 -13.97 -8.18
C ARG A 100 0.75 -13.07 -9.40
N LEU A 101 1.65 -12.09 -9.34
CA LEU A 101 1.97 -11.17 -10.43
C LEU A 101 3.06 -11.67 -11.37
N ALA A 102 3.84 -12.66 -10.93
CA ALA A 102 4.74 -13.37 -11.82
C ALA A 102 3.87 -14.07 -12.89
N PRO A 103 4.15 -13.87 -14.18
CA PRO A 103 3.55 -14.72 -15.20
C PRO A 103 3.92 -16.17 -14.86
N ASP A 104 3.00 -17.09 -15.10
CA ASP A 104 3.23 -18.52 -14.97
C ASP A 104 4.32 -18.95 -15.97
N SER A 105 5.58 -18.67 -15.64
CA SER A 105 6.75 -19.20 -16.33
C SER A 105 7.28 -20.34 -15.49
N ALA A 106 6.40 -21.31 -15.22
CA ALA A 106 6.72 -22.59 -14.62
C ALA A 106 5.79 -23.67 -15.20
N THR A 107 5.71 -23.73 -16.52
CA THR A 107 5.37 -24.99 -17.22
C THR A 107 6.66 -25.48 -17.88
N PRO A 108 7.34 -26.52 -17.35
CA PRO A 108 8.28 -27.29 -18.15
C PRO A 108 7.56 -28.08 -19.26
#